data_AF-A0A932IJU9-F1
#
_entry.id   AF-A0A932IJU9-F1
#
_cell.length_a   1.000
_cell.length_b   1.000
_cell.length_c   1.000
_cell.angle_alpha   90.00
_cell.angle_beta   90.00
_cell.angle_gamma   90.00
#
_symmetry.space_group_name_H-M   'P 1'
#
loop_
_entity.id
_entity.type
_entity.pdbx_description
1 polymer ?
#
loop_
_entity_poly.entity_id
_entity_poly.type
_entity_poly.pdbx_seq_one_letter_code
_entity_poly.pdbx_strand_id
1 'polypeptide(L)'
;VLTKANKLYPGEIETIETRFRTLFAQKQNAYLSALVDSLKGGSELPPHYKEALDREFAELAQFLDFIRQCNRPSVLDSSGFERLHEIAKLTFRDEQGGAAPLITDRELDRLSIPRGSLDQGERLEIESHVTHTYRFLSQIPWTRDLRRVPEIAYAHHEKLDGTGYPRQLQAEQIPLQSRMMTISDIYDALTASDRPYKKAVPHERAMSILEEEAKHDKVDRVLLDVFIEAKVHRRVMAA
;
A
#
# COMPACT_ATOMS: atom_id res chain seq x y z
N VAL A 1 -5.14 9.72 -11.25
CA VAL A 1 -4.52 8.46 -10.79
C VAL A 1 -4.65 8.42 -9.28
N LEU A 2 -5.21 7.35 -8.73
CA LEU A 2 -5.39 7.19 -7.29
C LEU A 2 -4.02 7.26 -6.60
N THR A 3 -3.85 8.21 -5.67
CA THR A 3 -2.59 8.41 -4.94
C THR A 3 -2.76 7.91 -3.51
N LYS A 4 -2.34 6.65 -3.27
CA LYS A 4 -2.50 5.97 -1.99
C LYS A 4 -1.15 5.52 -1.43
N ALA A 5 -0.63 6.28 -0.47
CA ALA A 5 0.70 6.06 0.12
C ALA A 5 0.74 4.91 1.14
N ASN A 6 -0.34 4.74 1.91
CA ASN A 6 -0.48 3.73 2.98
C ASN A 6 -1.64 2.79 2.68
N LYS A 7 -1.73 1.65 3.36
CA LYS A 7 -2.79 0.64 3.14
C LYS A 7 -4.19 1.15 3.51
N LEU A 8 -4.28 2.02 4.50
CA LEU A 8 -5.49 2.74 4.90
C LEU A 8 -5.48 4.17 4.38
N TYR A 9 -6.67 4.73 4.14
CA TYR A 9 -6.81 6.16 3.89
C TYR A 9 -6.54 6.96 5.18
N PRO A 10 -6.14 8.24 5.09
CA PRO A 10 -5.87 9.08 6.27
C PRO A 10 -7.02 9.08 7.28
N GLY A 11 -8.27 9.20 6.82
CA GLY A 11 -9.44 9.19 7.72
C GLY A 11 -9.69 7.83 8.40
N GLU A 12 -9.27 6.70 7.81
CA GLU A 12 -9.45 5.38 8.40
C GLU A 12 -8.50 5.16 9.58
N ILE A 13 -7.22 5.54 9.43
CA ILE A 13 -6.27 5.43 10.55
C ILE A 13 -6.63 6.39 11.69
N GLU A 14 -7.08 7.61 11.39
CA GLU A 14 -7.59 8.55 12.40
C GLU A 14 -8.81 8.00 13.14
N THR A 15 -9.69 7.29 12.42
CA THR A 15 -10.85 6.63 13.02
C THR A 15 -10.42 5.51 13.98
N ILE A 16 -9.48 4.65 13.57
CA ILE A 16 -8.93 3.60 14.45
C ILE A 16 -8.28 4.21 15.69
N GLU A 17 -7.42 5.23 15.53
CA GLU A 17 -6.80 5.94 16.64
C GLU A 17 -7.83 6.54 17.61
N THR A 18 -8.95 7.04 17.08
CA THR A 18 -10.05 7.54 17.89
C THR A 18 -10.73 6.43 18.68
N ARG A 19 -11.00 5.26 18.07
CA ARG A 19 -11.58 4.11 18.78
C ARG A 19 -10.67 3.61 19.91
N PHE A 20 -9.36 3.57 19.67
CA PHE A 20 -8.38 3.25 20.73
C PHE A 20 -8.42 4.28 21.87
N ARG A 21 -8.41 5.59 21.56
CA ARG A 21 -8.55 6.66 22.58
C ARG A 21 -9.83 6.51 23.39
N THR A 22 -10.94 6.17 22.75
CA THR A 22 -12.22 5.91 23.42
C THR A 22 -12.11 4.72 24.37
N LEU A 23 -11.49 3.62 23.95
CA LEU A 23 -11.27 2.46 24.81
C LEU A 23 -10.39 2.80 26.04
N PHE A 24 -9.30 3.55 25.84
CA PHE A 24 -8.46 4.04 26.94
C PHE A 24 -9.28 4.87 27.94
N ALA A 25 -10.07 5.82 27.46
CA ALA A 25 -10.92 6.66 28.30
C ALA A 25 -11.98 5.83 29.05
N GLN A 26 -12.58 4.83 28.40
CA GLN A 26 -13.57 3.94 29.03
C GLN A 26 -12.97 3.13 30.18
N LYS A 27 -11.80 2.54 29.97
CA LYS A 27 -11.08 1.78 30.99
C LYS A 27 -10.63 2.66 32.15
N GLN A 28 -10.13 3.87 31.85
CA GLN A 28 -9.77 4.85 32.88
C GLN A 28 -10.99 5.29 33.70
N ASN A 29 -12.12 5.57 33.04
CA ASN A 29 -13.36 5.94 33.72
C ASN A 29 -13.90 4.81 34.59
N ALA A 30 -13.79 3.55 34.15
CA ALA A 30 -14.17 2.39 34.96
C ALA A 30 -13.32 2.28 36.22
N TYR A 31 -12.00 2.49 36.11
CA TYR A 31 -11.10 2.51 37.27
C TYR A 31 -11.41 3.68 38.22
N LEU A 32 -11.58 4.90 37.70
CA LEU A 32 -11.91 6.08 38.51
C LEU A 32 -13.25 5.92 39.23
N SER A 33 -14.26 5.36 38.55
CA SER A 33 -15.56 5.05 39.15
C SER A 33 -15.42 4.05 40.30
N ALA A 34 -14.67 2.97 40.11
CA ALA A 34 -14.39 1.98 41.15
C ALA A 34 -13.62 2.58 42.34
N LEU A 35 -12.66 3.48 42.07
CA LEU A 35 -11.91 4.19 43.11
C LEU A 35 -12.82 5.11 43.93
N VAL A 36 -13.69 5.87 43.27
CA VAL A 36 -14.67 6.74 43.95
C VAL A 36 -15.65 5.92 44.79
N ASP A 37 -16.13 4.78 44.30
CA ASP A 37 -17.02 3.90 45.07
C ASP A 37 -16.33 3.37 46.34
N SER A 38 -15.09 2.88 46.20
CA SER A 38 -14.29 2.41 47.32
C SER A 38 -14.06 3.51 48.37
N LEU A 39 -13.71 4.73 47.94
CA LEU A 39 -13.51 5.87 48.85
C LEU A 39 -14.79 6.33 49.57
N LYS A 40 -15.97 6.06 48.99
CA LYS A 40 -17.27 6.36 49.59
C LYS A 40 -17.75 5.29 50.58
N GLY A 41 -16.93 4.27 50.87
CA GLY A 41 -17.30 3.15 51.72
C GLY A 41 -18.11 2.07 50.98
N GLY A 42 -18.05 2.07 49.64
CA GLY A 42 -18.58 1.01 48.79
C GLY A 42 -17.64 -0.21 48.75
N SER A 43 -17.55 -0.87 47.60
CA SER A 43 -16.72 -2.07 47.47
C SER A 43 -15.22 -1.73 47.49
N GLU A 44 -14.40 -2.56 48.13
CA GLU A 44 -12.94 -2.40 48.06
C GLU A 44 -12.44 -2.60 46.63
N LEU A 45 -11.47 -1.76 46.24
CA LEU A 45 -10.77 -1.92 44.98
C LEU A 45 -10.03 -3.27 44.95
N PRO A 46 -10.05 -4.00 43.82
CA PRO A 46 -9.21 -5.17 43.65
C PRO A 46 -7.74 -4.85 43.92
N PRO A 47 -6.99 -5.76 44.59
CA PRO A 47 -5.55 -5.61 44.76
C PRO A 47 -4.87 -5.41 43.40
N HIS A 48 -3.88 -4.51 43.35
CA HIS A 48 -3.09 -4.23 42.14
C HIS A 48 -3.92 -3.78 40.92
N TYR A 49 -5.15 -3.27 41.08
CA TYR A 49 -5.99 -2.88 39.94
C TYR A 49 -5.34 -1.80 39.07
N LYS A 50 -4.67 -0.81 39.68
CA LYS A 50 -3.93 0.22 38.93
C LYS A 50 -2.79 -0.38 38.08
N GLU A 51 -2.01 -1.30 38.65
CA GLU A 51 -0.92 -1.98 37.95
C GLU A 51 -1.44 -2.89 36.81
N ALA A 52 -2.60 -3.53 37.00
CA ALA A 52 -3.27 -4.29 35.95
C ALA A 52 -3.73 -3.39 34.80
N LEU A 53 -4.35 -2.24 35.13
CA LEU A 53 -4.77 -1.23 34.14
C LEU A 53 -3.58 -0.67 33.36
N ASP A 54 -2.48 -0.36 34.04
CA ASP A 54 -1.27 0.18 33.41
C ASP A 54 -0.63 -0.83 32.44
N ARG A 55 -0.66 -2.13 32.78
CA ARG A 55 -0.24 -3.22 31.88
C ARG A 55 -1.14 -3.32 30.65
N GLU A 56 -2.46 -3.28 30.83
CA GLU A 56 -3.42 -3.30 29.73
C GLU A 56 -3.23 -2.07 28.81
N PHE A 57 -2.95 -0.91 29.37
CA PHE A 57 -2.67 0.30 28.59
C PHE A 57 -1.38 0.21 27.77
N ALA A 58 -0.33 -0.36 28.35
CA ALA A 58 0.92 -0.60 27.63
C ALA A 58 0.71 -1.57 26.46
N GLU A 59 -0.10 -2.62 26.65
CA GLU A 59 -0.44 -3.59 25.60
C GLU A 59 -1.25 -2.94 24.46
N LEU A 60 -2.31 -2.18 24.79
CA LEU A 60 -3.11 -1.47 23.80
C LEU A 60 -2.28 -0.45 23.00
N ALA A 61 -1.33 0.22 23.65
CA ALA A 61 -0.41 1.14 22.97
C ALA A 61 0.48 0.39 21.96
N GLN A 62 1.00 -0.78 22.34
CA GLN A 62 1.78 -1.63 21.43
C GLN A 62 0.94 -2.12 20.24
N PHE A 63 -0.35 -2.43 20.44
CA PHE A 63 -1.24 -2.78 19.34
C PHE A 63 -1.46 -1.62 18.39
N LEU A 64 -1.67 -0.41 18.89
CA LEU A 64 -1.85 0.76 18.04
C LEU A 64 -0.59 1.07 17.22
N ASP A 65 0.59 0.97 17.83
CA ASP A 65 1.85 1.17 17.12
C ASP A 65 2.09 0.08 16.06
N PHE A 66 1.70 -1.16 16.36
CA PHE A 66 1.74 -2.24 15.39
C PHE A 66 0.79 -1.99 14.19
N ILE A 67 -0.44 -1.50 14.43
CA ILE A 67 -1.37 -1.11 13.34
C ILE A 67 -0.74 -0.02 12.46
N ARG A 68 -0.13 1.00 13.07
CA ARG A 68 0.54 2.09 12.35
C ARG A 68 1.71 1.58 11.50
N GLN A 69 2.43 0.58 11.99
CA GLN A 69 3.48 -0.09 11.23
C GLN A 69 2.88 -0.88 10.05
N CYS A 70 1.85 -1.69 10.29
CA CYS A 70 1.17 -2.47 9.26
C CYS A 70 0.55 -1.60 8.17
N ASN A 71 0.11 -0.38 8.51
CA ASN A 71 -0.45 0.58 7.57
C ASN A 71 0.57 1.05 6.51
N ARG A 72 1.88 0.94 6.79
CA ARG A 72 2.92 1.30 5.80
C ARG A 72 3.09 0.17 4.78
N PRO A 73 3.39 0.49 3.51
CA PRO A 73 3.63 -0.52 2.47
C PRO A 73 4.92 -1.29 2.79
N SER A 74 4.76 -2.44 3.45
CA SER A 74 5.82 -3.34 3.89
C SER A 74 5.35 -4.79 3.73
N VAL A 75 6.31 -5.72 3.71
CA VAL A 75 5.98 -7.15 3.66
C VAL A 75 5.48 -7.57 5.03
N LEU A 76 4.25 -8.08 5.09
CA LEU A 76 3.69 -8.66 6.30
C LEU A 76 3.98 -10.15 6.32
N ASP A 77 4.58 -10.63 7.41
CA ASP A 77 4.86 -12.05 7.65
C ASP A 77 3.70 -12.74 8.37
N SER A 78 3.73 -14.07 8.46
CA SER A 78 2.66 -14.86 9.09
C SER A 78 2.41 -14.45 10.55
N SER A 79 3.46 -14.10 11.31
CA SER A 79 3.31 -13.64 12.70
C SER A 79 2.53 -12.32 12.78
N GLY A 80 2.77 -11.40 11.84
CA GLY A 80 2.04 -10.14 11.77
C GLY A 80 0.56 -10.32 11.43
N PHE A 81 0.22 -11.29 10.57
CA PHE A 81 -1.17 -11.63 10.26
C PHE A 81 -1.92 -12.14 11.49
N GLU A 82 -1.34 -13.06 12.25
CA GLU A 82 -1.95 -13.61 13.48
C GLU A 82 -2.21 -12.48 14.49
N ARG A 83 -1.22 -11.60 14.68
CA ARG A 83 -1.35 -10.46 15.60
C ARG A 83 -2.44 -9.47 15.18
N LEU A 84 -2.61 -9.19 13.88
CA LEU A 84 -3.72 -8.35 13.41
C LEU A 84 -5.09 -8.99 13.70
N HIS A 85 -5.21 -10.32 13.54
CA HIS A 85 -6.44 -11.04 13.85
C HIS A 85 -6.74 -11.06 15.36
N GLU A 86 -5.72 -11.08 16.22
CA GLU A 86 -5.90 -10.93 17.66
C GLU A 86 -6.47 -9.55 18.00
N ILE A 87 -5.90 -8.50 17.43
CA ILE A 87 -6.36 -7.12 17.65
C ILE A 87 -7.79 -6.94 17.14
N ALA A 88 -8.15 -7.56 16.01
CA ALA A 88 -9.50 -7.48 15.44
C ALA A 88 -10.59 -8.08 16.34
N LYS A 89 -10.24 -8.96 17.29
CA LYS A 89 -11.19 -9.51 18.28
C LYS A 89 -11.53 -8.51 19.39
N LEU A 90 -10.74 -7.45 19.55
CA LEU A 90 -10.95 -6.46 20.59
C LEU A 90 -12.13 -5.54 20.24
N THR A 91 -12.93 -5.24 21.25
CA THR A 91 -14.09 -4.36 21.13
C THR A 91 -14.01 -3.19 22.09
N PHE A 92 -14.72 -2.13 21.76
CA PHE A 92 -14.95 -0.97 22.63
C PHE A 92 -16.46 -0.69 22.68
N ARG A 93 -16.89 0.16 23.61
CA ARG A 93 -18.28 0.62 23.60
C ARG A 93 -18.42 1.84 22.69
N ASP A 94 -19.35 1.84 21.77
CA ASP A 94 -19.64 3.00 20.93
C ASP A 94 -20.38 4.10 21.72
N GLU A 95 -20.73 5.19 21.02
CA GLU A 95 -21.46 6.33 21.59
C GLU A 95 -22.88 5.96 22.07
N GLN A 96 -23.43 4.84 21.59
CA GLN A 96 -24.72 4.30 21.99
C GLN A 96 -24.59 3.26 23.11
N GLY A 97 -23.36 2.95 23.55
CA GLY A 97 -23.05 1.96 24.56
C GLY A 97 -22.98 0.51 24.06
N GLY A 98 -23.17 0.30 22.75
CA GLY A 98 -23.09 -0.98 22.07
C GLY A 98 -21.65 -1.45 21.90
N ALA A 99 -21.44 -2.77 21.86
CA ALA A 99 -20.11 -3.32 21.59
C ALA A 99 -19.80 -3.21 20.09
N ALA A 100 -18.70 -2.54 19.76
CA ALA A 100 -18.21 -2.36 18.40
C ALA A 100 -16.74 -2.79 18.29
N PRO A 101 -16.29 -3.30 17.13
CA PRO A 101 -14.89 -3.73 16.96
C PRO A 101 -13.93 -2.53 16.95
N LEU A 102 -12.72 -2.70 17.49
CA LEU A 102 -11.67 -1.69 17.38
C LEU A 102 -11.22 -1.50 15.93
N ILE A 103 -11.11 -2.61 15.19
CA ILE A 103 -10.79 -2.65 13.77
C ILE A 103 -11.89 -3.43 13.06
N THR A 104 -12.48 -2.84 12.04
CA THR A 104 -13.50 -3.49 11.20
C THR A 104 -12.87 -4.52 10.25
N ASP A 105 -13.66 -5.46 9.74
CA ASP A 105 -13.20 -6.46 8.77
C ASP A 105 -12.55 -5.80 7.54
N ARG A 106 -13.12 -4.70 7.06
CA ARG A 106 -12.58 -3.94 5.92
C ARG A 106 -11.20 -3.34 6.22
N GLU A 107 -11.02 -2.78 7.41
CA GLU A 107 -9.72 -2.21 7.82
C GLU A 107 -8.69 -3.34 8.03
N LEU A 108 -9.12 -4.49 8.56
CA LEU A 108 -8.29 -5.68 8.70
C LEU A 108 -7.82 -6.19 7.33
N ASP A 109 -8.72 -6.35 6.35
CA ASP A 109 -8.39 -6.77 4.98
C ASP A 109 -7.32 -5.87 4.36
N ARG A 110 -7.46 -4.55 4.55
CA ARG A 110 -6.50 -3.57 4.04
C ARG A 110 -5.16 -3.66 4.75
N LEU A 111 -5.13 -3.69 6.07
CA LEU A 111 -3.89 -3.84 6.84
C LEU A 111 -3.15 -5.15 6.50
N SER A 112 -3.92 -6.18 6.15
CA SER A 112 -3.49 -7.52 5.77
C SER A 112 -2.95 -7.63 4.33
N ILE A 113 -2.92 -6.56 3.54
CA ILE A 113 -2.33 -6.60 2.19
C ILE A 113 -0.83 -7.00 2.30
N PRO A 114 -0.40 -8.11 1.66
CA PRO A 114 0.94 -8.66 1.88
C PRO A 114 2.06 -7.83 1.23
N ARG A 115 1.77 -7.14 0.12
CA ARG A 115 2.73 -6.28 -0.59
C ARG A 115 2.01 -5.06 -1.17
N GLY A 116 2.58 -3.88 -0.94
CA GLY A 116 2.01 -2.61 -1.43
C GLY A 116 0.90 -2.06 -0.54
N SER A 117 0.13 -1.11 -1.09
CA SER A 117 -0.92 -0.36 -0.38
C SER A 117 -2.33 -0.55 -0.97
N LEU A 118 -2.43 -1.24 -2.10
CA LEU A 118 -3.64 -1.29 -2.90
C LEU A 118 -4.36 -2.61 -2.67
N ASP A 119 -5.66 -2.53 -2.39
CA ASP A 119 -6.53 -3.70 -2.49
C ASP A 119 -6.76 -4.07 -3.97
N GLN A 120 -7.39 -5.21 -4.23
CA GLN A 120 -7.61 -5.70 -5.59
C GLN A 120 -8.46 -4.73 -6.43
N GLY A 121 -9.46 -4.09 -5.82
CA GLY A 121 -10.33 -3.13 -6.50
C GLY A 121 -9.58 -1.85 -6.86
N GLU A 122 -8.82 -1.31 -5.91
CA GLU A 122 -7.96 -0.14 -6.11
C GLU A 122 -6.88 -0.40 -7.16
N ARG A 123 -6.31 -1.61 -7.19
CA ARG A 123 -5.34 -2.01 -8.20
C ARG A 123 -5.95 -2.00 -9.60
N LEU A 124 -7.11 -2.61 -9.79
CA LEU A 124 -7.82 -2.62 -11.07
C LEU A 124 -8.16 -1.20 -11.54
N GLU A 125 -8.58 -0.33 -10.63
CA GLU A 125 -8.87 1.07 -10.95
C GLU A 125 -7.62 1.81 -11.42
N ILE A 126 -6.47 1.60 -10.78
CA ILE A 126 -5.21 2.18 -11.26
C ILE A 126 -4.83 1.61 -12.61
N GLU A 127 -4.88 0.29 -12.80
CA GLU A 127 -4.54 -0.37 -14.07
C GLU A 127 -5.43 0.10 -15.23
N SER A 128 -6.66 0.54 -14.96
CA SER A 128 -7.60 1.08 -15.94
C SER A 128 -7.08 2.28 -16.75
N HIS A 129 -6.10 3.03 -16.22
CA HIS A 129 -5.55 4.21 -16.89
C HIS A 129 -4.98 3.90 -18.28
N VAL A 130 -4.47 2.67 -18.49
CA VAL A 130 -3.92 2.21 -19.76
C VAL A 130 -5.03 2.07 -20.80
N THR A 131 -6.15 1.47 -20.40
CA THR A 131 -7.35 1.33 -21.21
C THR A 131 -7.99 2.69 -21.52
N HIS A 132 -8.06 3.58 -20.53
CA HIS A 132 -8.54 4.95 -20.74
C HIS A 132 -7.65 5.71 -21.73
N THR A 133 -6.33 5.64 -21.54
CA THR A 133 -5.34 6.26 -22.46
C THR A 133 -5.51 5.74 -23.88
N TYR A 134 -5.63 4.42 -24.07
CA TYR A 134 -5.89 3.84 -25.38
C TYR A 134 -7.17 4.40 -26.01
N ARG A 135 -8.29 4.46 -25.27
CA ARG A 135 -9.57 4.98 -25.76
C ARG A 135 -9.49 6.45 -26.16
N PHE A 136 -8.75 7.27 -25.41
CA PHE A 136 -8.52 8.67 -25.76
C PHE A 136 -7.65 8.80 -27.01
N LEU A 137 -6.50 8.14 -27.04
CA LEU A 137 -5.57 8.22 -28.17
C LEU A 137 -6.18 7.64 -29.46
N SER A 138 -7.08 6.66 -29.37
CA SER A 138 -7.76 6.07 -30.53
C SER A 138 -8.75 7.01 -31.21
N GLN A 139 -9.16 8.10 -30.55
CA GLN A 139 -10.05 9.10 -31.13
C GLN A 139 -9.29 10.17 -31.93
N ILE A 140 -7.96 10.22 -31.80
CA ILE A 140 -7.13 11.22 -32.48
C ILE A 140 -6.85 10.75 -33.91
N PRO A 141 -7.06 11.60 -34.94
CA PRO A 141 -6.74 11.27 -36.32
C PRO A 141 -5.22 11.36 -36.55
N TRP A 142 -4.49 10.33 -36.12
CA TRP A 142 -3.05 10.26 -36.28
C TRP A 142 -2.61 10.26 -37.75
N THR A 143 -1.45 10.86 -38.01
CA THR A 143 -0.76 10.69 -39.28
C THR A 143 -0.31 9.23 -39.45
N ARG A 144 0.01 8.84 -40.69
CA ARG A 144 0.44 7.47 -41.03
C ARG A 144 1.57 6.97 -40.13
N ASP A 145 2.52 7.84 -39.79
CA ASP A 145 3.71 7.49 -39.01
C ASP A 145 3.40 7.30 -37.52
N LEU A 146 2.35 7.96 -37.01
CA LEU A 146 1.97 7.93 -35.59
C LEU A 146 0.73 7.06 -35.31
N ARG A 147 0.16 6.41 -36.32
CA ARG A 147 -1.07 5.60 -36.19
C ARG A 147 -1.01 4.50 -35.12
N ARG A 148 0.20 4.08 -34.74
CA ARG A 148 0.44 3.02 -33.74
C ARG A 148 0.59 3.54 -32.32
N VAL A 149 0.63 4.86 -32.10
CA VAL A 149 0.74 5.47 -30.77
C VAL A 149 -0.29 4.90 -29.78
N PRO A 150 -1.58 4.72 -30.14
CA PRO A 150 -2.55 4.10 -29.23
C PRO A 150 -2.14 2.68 -28.82
N GLU A 151 -1.73 1.83 -29.77
CA GLU A 151 -1.30 0.45 -29.50
C GLU A 151 -0.07 0.41 -28.58
N ILE A 152 0.88 1.32 -28.82
CA ILE A 152 2.12 1.40 -28.05
C ILE A 152 1.81 1.75 -26.59
N ALA A 153 0.98 2.78 -26.39
CA ALA A 153 0.48 3.19 -25.09
C ALA A 153 -0.41 2.12 -24.44
N TYR A 154 -1.12 1.30 -25.20
CA TYR A 154 -1.98 0.26 -24.61
C TYR A 154 -1.19 -0.94 -24.07
N ALA A 155 0.02 -1.18 -24.58
CA ALA A 155 0.82 -2.36 -24.26
C ALA A 155 2.03 -2.09 -23.34
N HIS A 156 2.25 -0.88 -22.86
CA HIS A 156 3.48 -0.52 -22.12
C HIS A 156 3.58 -1.07 -20.70
N HIS A 157 2.48 -1.56 -20.14
CA HIS A 157 2.45 -2.31 -18.88
C HIS A 157 2.33 -3.83 -19.09
N GLU A 158 2.33 -4.30 -20.34
CA GLU A 158 2.46 -5.72 -20.64
C GLU A 158 3.88 -6.21 -20.29
N LYS A 159 3.99 -7.49 -19.92
CA LYS A 159 5.24 -8.14 -19.54
C LYS A 159 5.46 -9.34 -20.43
N LEU A 160 6.72 -9.68 -20.74
CA LEU A 160 7.01 -10.75 -21.70
C LEU A 160 6.51 -12.12 -21.22
N ASP A 161 6.45 -12.35 -19.91
CA ASP A 161 5.91 -13.54 -19.25
C ASP A 161 4.37 -13.61 -19.21
N GLY A 162 3.67 -12.61 -19.77
CA GLY A 162 2.21 -12.55 -19.78
C GLY A 162 1.57 -12.10 -18.46
N THR A 163 2.36 -11.75 -17.43
CA THR A 163 1.83 -11.29 -16.12
C THR A 163 1.44 -9.81 -16.11
N GLY A 164 1.66 -9.11 -17.21
CA GLY A 164 1.32 -7.71 -17.39
C GLY A 164 -0.17 -7.46 -17.60
N TYR A 165 -0.52 -6.20 -17.83
CA TYR A 165 -1.89 -5.75 -18.02
C TYR A 165 -1.95 -4.69 -19.13
N PRO A 166 -3.13 -4.44 -19.74
CA PRO A 166 -4.45 -4.98 -19.40
C PRO A 166 -4.87 -6.24 -20.17
N ARG A 167 -4.11 -6.67 -21.19
CA ARG A 167 -4.49 -7.78 -22.07
C ARG A 167 -3.72 -9.08 -21.81
N GLN A 168 -2.70 -9.06 -20.94
CA GLN A 168 -1.87 -10.22 -20.63
C GLN A 168 -1.23 -10.79 -21.90
N LEU A 169 -0.64 -9.91 -22.70
CA LEU A 169 -0.03 -10.27 -23.96
C LEU A 169 1.21 -11.14 -23.75
N GLN A 170 1.39 -12.14 -24.60
CA GLN A 170 2.64 -12.87 -24.72
C GLN A 170 3.70 -12.00 -25.42
N ALA A 171 4.97 -12.30 -25.18
CA ALA A 171 6.11 -11.55 -25.69
C ALA A 171 5.94 -11.12 -27.16
N GLU A 172 5.64 -12.05 -28.08
CA GLU A 172 5.54 -11.83 -29.53
C GLU A 172 4.44 -10.84 -29.92
N GLN A 173 3.43 -10.66 -29.05
CA GLN A 173 2.30 -9.77 -29.28
C GLN A 173 2.58 -8.33 -28.80
N ILE A 174 3.61 -8.13 -27.98
CA ILE A 174 3.97 -6.82 -27.42
C ILE A 174 4.81 -6.04 -28.44
N PRO A 175 4.35 -4.86 -28.91
CA PRO A 175 5.12 -4.02 -29.82
C PRO A 175 6.52 -3.71 -29.28
N LEU A 176 7.52 -3.73 -30.16
CA LEU A 176 8.91 -3.39 -29.81
C LEU A 176 8.99 -2.04 -29.07
N GLN A 177 8.26 -1.03 -29.54
CA GLN A 177 8.20 0.29 -28.93
C GLN A 177 7.63 0.25 -27.51
N SER A 178 6.63 -0.60 -27.24
CA SER A 178 6.09 -0.78 -25.90
C SER A 178 7.12 -1.42 -24.98
N ARG A 179 7.85 -2.44 -25.43
CA ARG A 179 8.93 -3.06 -24.63
C ARG A 179 10.02 -2.05 -24.25
N MET A 180 10.43 -1.18 -25.19
CA MET A 180 11.35 -0.07 -24.94
C MET A 180 10.77 0.94 -23.93
N MET A 181 9.49 1.28 -24.08
CA MET A 181 8.79 2.19 -23.18
C MET A 181 8.65 1.61 -21.77
N THR A 182 8.37 0.32 -21.62
CA THR A 182 8.30 -0.37 -20.32
C THR A 182 9.60 -0.22 -19.53
N ILE A 183 10.76 -0.41 -20.16
CA ILE A 183 12.07 -0.23 -19.51
C ILE A 183 12.23 1.22 -19.04
N SER A 184 11.90 2.16 -19.93
CA SER A 184 12.07 3.59 -19.67
C SER A 184 11.14 4.06 -18.56
N ASP A 185 9.88 3.63 -18.57
CA ASP A 185 8.86 3.95 -17.56
C ASP A 185 9.21 3.37 -16.19
N ILE A 186 9.66 2.12 -16.12
CA ILE A 186 10.11 1.52 -14.85
C ILE A 186 11.30 2.29 -14.29
N TYR A 187 12.30 2.59 -15.11
CA TYR A 187 13.48 3.33 -14.66
C TYR A 187 13.09 4.70 -14.11
N ASP A 188 12.36 5.48 -14.91
CA ASP A 188 11.92 6.83 -14.56
C ASP A 188 11.07 6.81 -13.27
N ALA A 189 10.11 5.89 -13.18
CA ALA A 189 9.25 5.75 -12.01
C ALA A 189 10.00 5.39 -10.71
N LEU A 190 11.16 4.72 -10.81
CA LEU A 190 12.00 4.38 -9.66
C LEU A 190 12.93 5.54 -9.27
N THR A 191 13.49 6.27 -10.24
CA THR A 191 14.50 7.30 -9.98
C THR A 191 13.94 8.71 -9.82
N ALA A 192 12.69 8.96 -10.22
CA ALA A 192 12.05 10.27 -10.12
C ALA A 192 12.02 10.79 -8.67
N SER A 193 12.62 11.97 -8.45
CA SER A 193 12.72 12.64 -7.15
C SER A 193 11.56 13.57 -6.81
N ASP A 194 10.70 13.86 -7.79
CA ASP A 194 9.57 14.78 -7.70
C ASP A 194 8.30 14.14 -7.10
N ARG A 195 8.34 12.83 -6.77
CA ARG A 195 7.20 12.11 -6.19
C ARG A 195 7.07 12.41 -4.69
N PRO A 196 6.00 13.10 -4.23
CA PRO A 196 5.89 13.57 -2.84
C PRO A 196 5.90 12.46 -1.78
N TYR A 197 5.55 11.24 -2.18
CA TYR A 197 5.27 10.13 -1.28
C TYR A 197 6.30 9.00 -1.34
N LYS A 198 7.31 9.09 -2.24
CA LYS A 198 8.30 8.03 -2.42
C LYS A 198 9.67 8.67 -2.65
N LYS A 199 10.63 8.35 -1.79
CA LYS A 199 12.03 8.74 -2.02
C LYS A 199 12.52 8.08 -3.31
N ALA A 200 13.25 8.83 -4.12
CA ALA A 200 13.93 8.30 -5.29
C ALA A 200 14.78 7.10 -4.90
N VAL A 201 14.67 6.04 -5.69
CA VAL A 201 15.52 4.85 -5.55
C VAL A 201 16.89 5.19 -6.14
N PRO A 202 18.00 4.89 -5.44
CA PRO A 202 19.34 5.09 -6.00
C PRO A 202 19.50 4.38 -7.34
N HIS A 203 20.23 5.00 -8.28
CA HIS A 203 20.46 4.47 -9.63
C HIS A 203 20.86 2.98 -9.63
N GLU A 204 21.84 2.60 -8.82
CA GLU A 204 22.32 1.21 -8.73
C GLU A 204 21.20 0.24 -8.36
N ARG A 205 20.30 0.64 -7.45
CA ARG A 205 19.16 -0.20 -7.07
C ARG A 205 18.09 -0.24 -8.16
N ALA A 206 17.85 0.85 -8.87
CA ALA A 206 16.94 0.86 -10.02
C ALA A 206 17.43 -0.07 -11.13
N MET A 207 18.75 -0.05 -11.42
CA MET A 207 19.36 -0.96 -12.39
C MET A 207 19.27 -2.42 -11.94
N SER A 208 19.57 -2.71 -10.67
CA SER A 208 19.42 -4.04 -10.09
C SER A 208 17.97 -4.57 -10.21
N ILE A 209 16.96 -3.72 -10.02
CA ILE A 209 15.55 -4.11 -10.23
C ILE A 209 15.27 -4.46 -11.69
N LEU A 210 15.74 -3.66 -12.66
CA LEU A 210 15.56 -3.95 -14.08
C LEU A 210 16.27 -5.25 -14.50
N GLU A 211 17.47 -5.50 -13.98
CA GLU A 211 18.18 -6.75 -14.22
C GLU A 211 17.46 -7.96 -13.63
N GLU A 212 16.88 -7.82 -12.43
CA GLU A 212 16.03 -8.85 -11.82
C GLU A 212 14.78 -9.11 -12.66
N GLU A 213 14.09 -8.07 -13.15
CA GLU A 213 12.91 -8.21 -14.02
C GLU A 213 13.27 -8.89 -15.35
N ALA A 214 14.41 -8.57 -15.95
CA ALA A 214 14.89 -9.23 -17.16
C ALA A 214 15.29 -10.70 -16.92
N LYS A 215 15.80 -11.05 -15.73
CA LYS A 215 16.10 -12.45 -15.36
C LYS A 215 14.84 -13.31 -15.20
N HIS A 216 13.71 -12.70 -14.88
CA HIS A 216 12.42 -13.37 -14.75
C HIS A 216 11.56 -13.25 -16.01
N ASP A 217 12.15 -12.93 -17.17
CA ASP A 217 11.45 -12.79 -18.44
C ASP A 217 10.26 -11.81 -18.39
N LYS A 218 10.33 -10.76 -17.56
CA LYS A 218 9.30 -9.70 -17.52
C LYS A 218 9.60 -8.55 -18.46
N VAL A 219 10.88 -8.30 -18.68
CA VAL A 219 11.42 -7.20 -19.49
C VAL A 219 12.41 -7.75 -20.49
N ASP A 220 12.46 -7.16 -21.67
CA ASP A 220 13.32 -7.60 -22.78
C ASP A 220 14.81 -7.35 -22.46
N ARG A 221 15.58 -8.44 -22.27
CA ARG A 221 17.01 -8.39 -21.96
C ARG A 221 17.79 -7.60 -23.02
N VAL A 222 17.54 -7.87 -24.29
CA VAL A 222 18.30 -7.25 -25.39
C VAL A 222 18.07 -5.73 -25.39
N LEU A 223 16.83 -5.31 -25.17
CA LEU A 223 16.52 -3.87 -25.09
C LEU A 223 17.06 -3.22 -23.81
N LEU A 224 17.11 -3.95 -22.70
CA LEU A 224 17.74 -3.47 -21.47
C LEU A 224 19.25 -3.25 -21.68
N ASP A 225 19.92 -4.17 -22.36
CA ASP A 225 21.35 -4.04 -22.68
C ASP A 225 21.59 -2.81 -23.56
N VAL A 226 20.75 -2.59 -24.58
CA VAL A 226 20.79 -1.36 -25.40
C VAL A 226 20.58 -0.09 -24.56
N PHE A 227 19.63 -0.09 -23.62
CA PHE A 227 19.37 1.04 -22.72
C PHE A 227 20.61 1.37 -21.87
N ILE A 228 21.33 0.35 -21.40
CA ILE A 228 22.55 0.47 -20.59
C ILE A 228 23.71 0.98 -21.46
N GLU A 229 23.98 0.33 -22.59
CA GLU A 229 25.08 0.64 -23.49
C GLU A 229 24.98 2.06 -24.06
N ALA A 230 23.77 2.47 -24.46
CA ALA A 230 23.48 3.81 -24.93
C ALA A 230 23.47 4.86 -23.81
N LYS A 231 23.65 4.46 -22.55
CA LYS A 231 23.69 5.33 -21.37
C LYS A 231 22.45 6.23 -21.23
N VAL A 232 21.28 5.71 -21.61
CA VAL A 232 20.01 6.47 -21.62
C VAL A 232 19.70 7.01 -20.22
N HIS A 233 19.93 6.19 -19.19
CA HIS A 233 19.78 6.54 -17.77
C HIS A 233 20.49 7.84 -17.35
N ARG A 234 21.63 8.19 -17.98
CA ARG A 234 22.39 9.41 -17.64
C ARG A 234 21.65 10.70 -18.01
N ARG A 235 20.77 10.65 -19.01
CA ARG A 235 19.98 11.81 -19.43
C ARG A 235 18.95 12.22 -18.39
N VAL A 236 18.41 11.24 -17.66
CA VAL A 236 17.43 11.47 -16.60
C VAL A 236 18.13 11.93 -15.31
N MET A 237 19.33 11.40 -15.03
CA MET A 237 20.10 11.82 -13.84
C MET A 237 20.71 13.23 -13.94
N ALA A 238 20.84 13.77 -15.15
CA ALA A 238 21.40 15.10 -15.39
C ALA A 238 20.34 16.21 -15.42
N ALA A 239 19.06 15.86 -15.35
CA ALA A 239 17.90 16.76 -15.32
C ALA A 239 17.44 17.00 -13.88
#